data_AF-A0A9P8JNR9-F1
#
_entry.id   AF-A0A9P8JNR9-F1
#
_cell.length_a   1.000
_cell.length_b   1.000
_cell.length_c   1.000
_cell.angle_alpha   90.00
_cell.angle_beta   90.00
_cell.angle_gamma   90.00
#
_symmetry.space_group_name_H-M   'P 1'
#
loop_
_entity.id
_entity.type
_entity.pdbx_description
1 polymer ?
#
loop_
_entity_poly.entity_id
_entity_poly.type
_entity_poly.pdbx_seq_one_letter_code
_entity_poly.pdbx_strand_id
1 'polypeptide(L)'
;MASSIQELDATVQAFYSGHGEQQKQAQATLNQFKENPDAWLMVDKILQDAQYPQTKFLGLQVLDNVIMTRWKVLPREQCQGIRNFVVQFIIQMSSTDESLRKERALINKLNLVLVSILKQEWPHNWPTFINEIISSCHSSLPICENNMAILRLLSEEVFDFSAEQMTSTKTRQLKQSMCDEFTSIYNLCSEILRTATQPSLIKATLETLLRFLNWIPLGFIFETPPTGISLLETLRSRFLEVPEFRNVTLKCLTEVGGLQTEQQYNEKLIAMFTDTMTTISTIIPLSLDLKQTYASSNSRDQEFVQNLALFLTNFFSNHLSIIENLPNPDFLVHGHFYLIRISQIDDREIFKICLEYWTKLVCDLYDEMQQLPITDLNPLVSMTMSGLPNGGAPHPQAMAGYPLRKNKYSEVLTNLRQVMIEKMVRPEEVLIVENDEGEIVREFVKESDTIQLYKTTRECLV
;
A
#
# COMPACT_ATOMS: atom_id res chain seq x y z
N MET A 1 -22.38 -38.36 14.68
CA MET A 1 -23.31 -37.80 15.68
C MET A 1 -23.35 -36.31 15.44
N ALA A 2 -24.52 -35.71 15.25
CA ALA A 2 -24.64 -34.26 15.10
C ALA A 2 -24.41 -33.63 16.49
N SER A 3 -23.20 -33.11 16.72
CA SER A 3 -22.88 -32.34 17.91
C SER A 3 -23.82 -31.13 17.99
N SER A 4 -24.40 -30.87 19.15
CA SER A 4 -25.21 -29.66 19.32
C SER A 4 -24.34 -28.41 19.19
N ILE A 5 -24.92 -27.25 18.83
CA ILE A 5 -24.15 -25.99 18.74
C ILE A 5 -23.50 -25.64 20.09
N GLN A 6 -24.16 -25.97 21.20
CA GLN A 6 -23.62 -25.77 22.56
C GLN A 6 -22.38 -26.63 22.82
N GLU A 7 -22.37 -27.88 22.38
CA GLU A 7 -21.19 -28.76 22.48
C GLU A 7 -20.05 -28.27 21.58
N LEU A 8 -20.38 -27.75 20.39
CA LEU A 8 -19.40 -27.15 19.51
C LEU A 8 -18.77 -25.91 20.15
N ASP A 9 -19.57 -25.01 20.73
CA ASP A 9 -19.09 -23.85 21.48
C ASP A 9 -18.16 -24.27 22.62
N ALA A 10 -18.55 -25.26 23.42
CA ALA A 10 -17.72 -25.77 24.51
C ALA A 10 -16.39 -26.36 23.99
N THR A 11 -16.41 -27.06 22.86
CA THR A 11 -15.22 -27.63 22.22
C THR A 11 -14.29 -26.53 21.69
N VAL A 12 -14.84 -25.51 21.03
CA VAL A 12 -14.06 -24.36 20.53
C VAL A 12 -13.48 -23.58 21.70
N GLN A 13 -14.25 -23.37 22.77
CA GLN A 13 -13.76 -22.71 23.98
C GLN A 13 -12.63 -23.51 24.62
N ALA A 14 -12.76 -24.83 24.76
CA ALA A 14 -11.70 -25.70 25.27
C ALA A 14 -10.43 -25.67 24.41
N PHE A 15 -10.53 -25.42 23.10
CA PHE A 15 -9.36 -25.24 22.24
C PHE A 15 -8.61 -23.92 22.51
N TYR A 16 -9.34 -22.81 22.71
CA TYR A 16 -8.73 -21.49 22.91
C TYR A 16 -8.32 -21.21 24.37
N SER A 17 -9.03 -21.75 25.35
CA SER A 17 -8.76 -21.52 26.78
C SER A 17 -8.22 -22.75 27.53
N GLY A 18 -8.31 -23.94 26.94
CA GLY A 18 -7.79 -25.16 27.55
C GLY A 18 -6.27 -25.25 27.46
N HIS A 19 -5.70 -26.16 28.25
CA HIS A 19 -4.25 -26.39 28.31
C HIS A 19 -3.95 -27.90 28.24
N GLY A 20 -2.78 -28.25 27.70
CA GLY A 20 -2.29 -29.63 27.68
C GLY A 20 -3.18 -30.58 26.87
N GLU A 21 -3.63 -31.66 27.51
CA GLU A 21 -4.33 -32.76 26.82
C GLU A 21 -5.75 -32.39 26.38
N GLN A 22 -6.45 -31.56 27.17
CA GLN A 22 -7.79 -31.07 26.82
C GLN A 22 -7.76 -30.22 25.53
N GLN A 23 -6.74 -29.36 25.39
CA GLN A 23 -6.56 -28.53 24.19
C GLN A 23 -6.26 -29.40 22.95
N LYS A 24 -5.38 -30.40 23.08
CA LYS A 24 -5.06 -31.33 21.99
C LYS A 24 -6.28 -32.14 21.56
N GLN A 25 -7.08 -32.63 22.50
CA GLN A 25 -8.30 -33.36 22.19
C GLN A 25 -9.33 -32.47 21.49
N ALA A 26 -9.53 -31.23 21.97
CA ALA A 26 -10.38 -30.25 21.31
C ALA A 26 -9.90 -29.96 19.87
N GLN A 27 -8.59 -29.76 19.67
CA GLN A 27 -8.01 -29.54 18.33
C GLN A 27 -8.28 -30.71 17.37
N ALA A 28 -8.11 -31.95 17.83
CA ALA A 28 -8.39 -33.13 17.01
C ALA A 28 -9.87 -33.20 16.60
N THR A 29 -10.79 -32.95 17.54
CA THR A 29 -12.23 -32.90 17.25
C THR A 29 -12.59 -31.78 16.26
N LEU A 30 -11.99 -30.60 16.41
CA LEU A 30 -12.22 -29.49 15.48
C LEU A 30 -11.67 -29.77 14.08
N ASN A 31 -10.53 -30.45 13.96
CA ASN A 31 -9.99 -30.87 12.67
C ASN A 31 -10.90 -31.91 12.00
N GLN A 32 -11.39 -32.91 12.75
CA GLN A 32 -12.37 -33.87 12.24
C GLN A 32 -13.67 -33.19 11.77
N PHE A 33 -14.13 -32.17 12.50
CA PHE A 33 -15.28 -31.36 12.08
C PHE A 33 -15.01 -30.63 10.77
N LYS A 34 -13.83 -30.01 10.61
CA LYS A 34 -13.45 -29.30 9.37
C LYS A 34 -13.31 -30.24 8.17
N GLU A 35 -12.85 -31.46 8.39
CA GLU A 35 -12.68 -32.48 7.34
C GLU A 35 -13.99 -33.17 6.95
N ASN A 36 -15.04 -33.06 7.78
CA ASN A 36 -16.33 -33.65 7.49
C ASN A 36 -16.98 -33.00 6.24
N PRO A 37 -17.26 -33.77 5.17
CA PRO A 37 -17.84 -33.26 3.93
C PRO A 37 -19.20 -32.56 4.09
N ASP A 38 -19.91 -32.82 5.18
CA ASP A 38 -21.26 -32.32 5.44
C ASP A 38 -21.30 -31.23 6.53
N ALA A 39 -20.15 -30.83 7.10
CA ALA A 39 -20.09 -29.81 8.14
C ALA A 39 -20.65 -28.45 7.71
N TRP A 40 -20.59 -28.14 6.41
CA TRP A 40 -21.14 -26.89 5.86
C TRP A 40 -22.67 -26.79 6.00
N LEU A 41 -23.38 -27.93 6.09
CA LEU A 41 -24.84 -27.97 6.31
C LEU A 41 -25.25 -27.46 7.69
N MET A 42 -24.29 -27.27 8.61
CA MET A 42 -24.54 -26.74 9.94
C MET A 42 -24.16 -25.26 10.06
N VAL A 43 -23.58 -24.64 9.03
CA VAL A 43 -23.01 -23.30 9.13
C VAL A 43 -24.09 -22.23 9.37
N ASP A 44 -25.27 -22.40 8.78
CA ASP A 44 -26.43 -21.55 9.03
C ASP A 44 -26.80 -21.50 10.52
N LYS A 45 -26.92 -22.68 11.15
CA LYS A 45 -27.21 -22.83 12.58
C LYS A 45 -26.07 -22.33 13.45
N ILE A 46 -24.82 -22.59 13.07
CA ILE A 46 -23.64 -22.09 13.77
C ILE A 46 -23.67 -20.55 13.83
N LEU A 47 -23.96 -19.89 12.72
CA LEU A 47 -23.93 -18.43 12.66
C LEU A 47 -25.08 -17.78 13.44
N GLN A 48 -26.25 -18.43 13.47
CA GLN A 48 -27.44 -17.96 14.19
C GLN A 48 -27.35 -18.24 15.70
N ASP A 49 -27.01 -19.47 16.10
CA ASP A 49 -27.21 -19.95 17.47
C ASP A 49 -25.94 -19.88 18.34
N ALA A 50 -24.74 -19.89 17.73
CA ALA A 50 -23.50 -19.91 18.49
C ALA A 50 -23.32 -18.63 19.31
N GLN A 51 -22.99 -18.81 20.59
CA GLN A 51 -22.75 -17.71 21.53
C GLN A 51 -21.28 -17.33 21.55
N TYR A 52 -20.38 -18.26 21.22
CA TYR A 52 -18.95 -17.98 21.17
C TYR A 52 -18.50 -17.52 19.77
N PRO A 53 -17.92 -16.30 19.62
CA PRO A 53 -17.57 -15.76 18.31
C PRO A 53 -16.62 -16.66 17.49
N GLN A 54 -15.68 -17.35 18.14
CA GLN A 54 -14.73 -18.23 17.44
C GLN A 54 -15.41 -19.42 16.76
N THR A 55 -16.56 -19.86 17.26
CA THR A 55 -17.36 -20.91 16.62
C THR A 55 -17.98 -20.41 15.32
N LYS A 56 -18.38 -19.14 15.26
CA LYS A 56 -18.83 -18.49 14.02
C LYS A 56 -17.68 -18.42 13.00
N PHE A 57 -16.47 -18.06 13.43
CA PHE A 57 -15.29 -18.07 12.56
C PHE A 57 -14.96 -19.47 12.04
N LEU A 58 -15.09 -20.50 12.87
CA LEU A 58 -14.96 -21.90 12.46
C LEU A 58 -15.98 -22.25 11.37
N GLY A 59 -17.25 -21.91 11.57
CA GLY A 59 -18.31 -22.12 10.57
C GLY A 59 -18.00 -21.44 9.24
N LEU A 60 -17.56 -20.17 9.27
CA LEU A 60 -17.15 -19.45 8.07
C LEU A 60 -15.92 -20.07 7.40
N GLN A 61 -14.96 -20.59 8.16
CA GLN A 61 -13.79 -21.29 7.59
C GLN A 61 -14.21 -22.56 6.85
N VAL A 62 -15.15 -23.33 7.41
CA VAL A 62 -15.71 -24.52 6.74
C VAL A 62 -16.44 -24.12 5.46
N LEU A 63 -17.26 -23.07 5.52
CA LEU A 63 -18.00 -22.59 4.35
C LEU A 63 -17.08 -22.11 3.23
N ASP A 64 -16.06 -21.32 3.57
CA ASP A 64 -15.04 -20.82 2.65
C ASP A 64 -14.30 -21.97 1.93
N ASN A 65 -13.91 -23.02 2.67
CA ASN A 65 -13.29 -24.20 2.09
C ASN A 65 -14.22 -24.88 1.07
N VAL A 66 -15.50 -25.07 1.40
CA VAL A 66 -16.48 -25.66 0.49
C VAL A 66 -16.67 -24.81 -0.77
N ILE A 67 -16.73 -23.49 -0.64
CA ILE A 67 -16.82 -22.55 -1.78
C ILE A 67 -15.58 -22.64 -2.67
N MET A 68 -14.40 -22.80 -2.11
CA MET A 68 -13.16 -22.83 -2.89
C MET A 68 -12.91 -24.19 -3.56
N THR A 69 -13.34 -25.30 -2.94
CA THR A 69 -12.98 -26.66 -3.39
C THR A 69 -14.11 -27.41 -4.08
N ARG A 70 -15.36 -27.24 -3.64
CA ARG A 70 -16.50 -28.10 -4.06
C ARG A 70 -17.64 -27.35 -4.75
N TRP A 71 -17.55 -26.03 -4.87
CA TRP A 71 -18.62 -25.19 -5.40
C TRP A 71 -19.18 -25.61 -6.77
N LYS A 72 -18.31 -26.06 -7.69
CA LYS A 72 -18.74 -26.51 -9.03
C LYS A 72 -19.51 -27.83 -9.04
N VAL A 73 -19.40 -28.62 -7.98
CA VAL A 73 -20.06 -29.94 -7.84
C VAL A 73 -21.37 -29.82 -7.07
N LEU A 74 -21.56 -28.74 -6.29
CA LEU A 74 -22.79 -28.50 -5.54
C LEU A 74 -23.98 -28.24 -6.48
N PRO A 75 -25.17 -28.74 -6.13
CA PRO A 75 -26.41 -28.38 -6.81
C PRO A 75 -26.61 -26.85 -6.83
N ARG A 76 -27.09 -26.33 -7.96
CA ARG A 76 -27.26 -24.87 -8.15
C ARG A 76 -28.17 -24.22 -7.11
N GLU A 77 -29.22 -24.91 -6.68
CA GLU A 77 -30.11 -24.44 -5.61
C GLU A 77 -29.36 -24.24 -4.28
N GLN A 78 -28.41 -25.13 -3.95
CA GLN A 78 -27.60 -25.00 -2.74
C GLN A 78 -26.61 -23.83 -2.87
N CYS A 79 -25.97 -23.65 -4.02
CA CYS A 79 -25.11 -22.49 -4.28
C CYS A 79 -25.88 -21.18 -4.10
N GLN A 80 -27.09 -21.09 -4.64
CA GLN A 80 -27.94 -19.92 -4.50
C GLN A 80 -28.41 -19.72 -3.05
N GLY A 81 -28.74 -20.80 -2.34
CA GLY A 81 -29.07 -20.76 -0.91
C GLY A 81 -27.93 -20.21 -0.06
N ILE A 82 -26.71 -20.72 -0.26
CA ILE A 82 -25.50 -20.24 0.44
C ILE A 82 -25.27 -18.76 0.15
N ARG A 83 -25.33 -18.36 -1.13
CA ARG A 83 -25.18 -16.96 -1.55
C ARG A 83 -26.18 -16.06 -0.82
N ASN A 84 -27.47 -16.37 -0.89
CA ASN A 84 -28.53 -15.55 -0.31
C ASN A 84 -28.39 -15.46 1.22
N PHE A 85 -28.03 -16.57 1.86
CA PHE A 85 -27.79 -16.63 3.29
C PHE A 85 -26.63 -15.71 3.70
N VAL A 86 -25.46 -15.80 3.04
CA VAL A 86 -24.29 -14.96 3.35
C VAL A 86 -24.62 -13.48 3.16
N VAL A 87 -25.28 -13.12 2.04
CA VAL A 87 -25.70 -11.73 1.77
C VAL A 87 -26.67 -11.21 2.84
N GLN A 88 -27.70 -11.99 3.17
CA GLN A 88 -28.69 -11.60 4.18
C GLN A 88 -28.05 -11.42 5.56
N PHE A 89 -27.13 -12.31 5.92
CA PHE A 89 -26.41 -12.22 7.18
C PHE A 89 -25.51 -10.99 7.23
N ILE A 90 -24.80 -10.65 6.14
CA ILE A 90 -24.03 -9.40 6.03
C ILE A 90 -24.94 -8.19 6.23
N ILE A 91 -26.07 -8.12 5.51
CA ILE A 91 -27.02 -7.00 5.62
C ILE A 91 -27.55 -6.85 7.05
N GLN A 92 -27.90 -7.96 7.70
CA GLN A 92 -28.35 -7.95 9.09
C GLN A 92 -27.27 -7.37 10.01
N MET A 93 -26.02 -7.83 9.84
CA MET A 93 -24.90 -7.41 10.68
C MET A 93 -24.43 -5.98 10.41
N SER A 94 -24.60 -5.46 9.19
CA SER A 94 -24.25 -4.10 8.79
C SER A 94 -25.44 -3.15 8.76
N SER A 95 -26.56 -3.50 9.39
CA SER A 95 -27.79 -2.69 9.35
C SER A 95 -27.71 -1.43 10.21
N THR A 96 -26.90 -1.44 11.27
CA THR A 96 -26.69 -0.31 12.20
C THR A 96 -25.20 -0.07 12.46
N ASP A 97 -24.85 1.18 12.79
CA ASP A 97 -23.47 1.56 13.11
C ASP A 97 -22.94 0.85 14.37
N GLU A 98 -23.79 0.60 15.37
CA GLU A 98 -23.42 -0.16 16.58
C GLU A 98 -23.04 -1.61 16.25
N SER A 99 -23.88 -2.29 15.45
CA SER A 99 -23.63 -3.68 15.04
C SER A 99 -22.36 -3.78 14.18
N LEU A 100 -22.20 -2.85 13.23
CA LEU A 100 -21.04 -2.79 12.35
C LEU A 100 -19.72 -2.65 13.14
N ARG A 101 -19.73 -1.85 14.20
CA ARG A 101 -18.55 -1.66 15.07
C ARG A 101 -18.30 -2.85 15.98
N LYS A 102 -19.36 -3.36 16.64
CA LYS A 102 -19.25 -4.45 17.62
C LYS A 102 -18.75 -5.75 16.98
N GLU A 103 -19.26 -6.07 15.79
CA GLU A 103 -19.05 -7.36 15.14
C GLU A 103 -18.09 -7.27 13.94
N ARG A 104 -17.28 -6.20 13.89
CA ARG A 104 -16.40 -5.85 12.76
C ARG A 104 -15.53 -7.01 12.27
N ALA A 105 -14.94 -7.77 13.18
CA ALA A 105 -14.10 -8.91 12.82
C ALA A 105 -14.89 -10.03 12.11
N LEU A 106 -16.11 -10.31 12.57
CA LEU A 106 -16.99 -11.30 11.97
C LEU A 106 -17.49 -10.84 10.60
N ILE A 107 -17.89 -9.56 10.50
CA ILE A 107 -18.31 -8.94 9.24
C ILE A 107 -17.17 -8.99 8.21
N ASN A 108 -15.94 -8.67 8.60
CA ASN A 108 -14.79 -8.80 7.71
C ASN A 108 -14.61 -10.23 7.19
N LYS A 109 -14.77 -11.25 8.05
CA LYS A 109 -14.68 -12.65 7.59
C LYS A 109 -15.84 -13.03 6.68
N LEU A 110 -17.06 -12.54 6.92
CA LEU A 110 -18.21 -12.73 6.03
C LEU A 110 -17.96 -12.07 4.66
N ASN A 111 -17.40 -10.87 4.63
CA ASN A 111 -17.06 -10.19 3.38
C ASN A 111 -16.04 -11.01 2.57
N LEU A 112 -15.02 -11.60 3.21
CA LEU A 112 -14.08 -12.51 2.55
C LEU A 112 -14.79 -13.74 1.97
N VAL A 113 -15.71 -14.35 2.72
CA VAL A 113 -16.52 -15.48 2.22
C VAL A 113 -17.39 -15.07 1.04
N LEU A 114 -18.00 -13.87 1.07
CA LEU A 114 -18.75 -13.33 -0.06
C LEU A 114 -17.84 -13.15 -1.29
N VAL A 115 -16.63 -12.63 -1.12
CA VAL A 115 -15.67 -12.49 -2.22
C VAL A 115 -15.25 -13.87 -2.77
N SER A 116 -15.08 -14.90 -1.93
CA SER A 116 -14.90 -16.28 -2.39
C SER A 116 -16.07 -16.76 -3.25
N ILE A 117 -17.32 -16.41 -2.92
CA ILE A 117 -18.50 -16.71 -3.76
C ILE A 117 -18.44 -15.94 -5.08
N LEU A 118 -18.10 -14.65 -5.04
CA LEU A 118 -18.00 -13.81 -6.24
C LEU A 118 -16.95 -14.34 -7.20
N LYS A 119 -15.81 -14.82 -6.71
CA LYS A 119 -14.79 -15.49 -7.54
C LYS A 119 -15.36 -16.71 -8.27
N GLN A 120 -16.40 -17.38 -7.76
CA GLN A 120 -16.99 -18.54 -8.42
C GLN A 120 -18.17 -18.18 -9.35
N GLU A 121 -19.00 -17.21 -8.95
CA GLU A 121 -20.28 -16.92 -9.61
C GLU A 121 -20.26 -15.66 -10.49
N TRP A 122 -19.49 -14.63 -10.12
CA TRP A 122 -19.39 -13.39 -10.90
C TRP A 122 -18.29 -13.55 -11.97
N PRO A 123 -18.51 -13.08 -13.22
CA PRO A 123 -19.64 -12.29 -13.71
C PRO A 123 -20.84 -13.10 -14.25
N HIS A 124 -20.67 -14.39 -14.57
CA HIS A 124 -21.61 -15.12 -15.43
C HIS A 124 -22.94 -15.48 -14.75
N ASN A 125 -22.90 -15.92 -13.51
CA ASN A 125 -24.09 -16.41 -12.78
C ASN A 125 -24.67 -15.36 -11.83
N TRP A 126 -23.99 -14.22 -11.69
CA TRP A 126 -24.47 -13.08 -10.90
C TRP A 126 -24.17 -11.74 -11.60
N PRO A 127 -24.68 -11.52 -12.82
CA PRO A 127 -24.35 -10.32 -13.60
C PRO A 127 -24.83 -9.03 -12.94
N THR A 128 -25.88 -9.10 -12.10
CA THR A 128 -26.47 -7.95 -11.43
C THR A 128 -25.77 -7.52 -10.14
N PHE A 129 -24.69 -8.20 -9.73
CA PHE A 129 -24.02 -7.97 -8.44
C PHE A 129 -23.64 -6.50 -8.19
N ILE A 130 -22.97 -5.85 -9.15
CA ILE A 130 -22.54 -4.46 -8.99
C ILE A 130 -23.75 -3.52 -8.85
N ASN A 131 -24.79 -3.73 -9.65
CA ASN A 131 -26.03 -2.97 -9.57
C ASN A 131 -26.75 -3.15 -8.22
N GLU A 132 -26.79 -4.38 -7.70
CA GLU A 132 -27.36 -4.71 -6.39
C GLU A 132 -26.57 -4.02 -5.25
N ILE A 133 -25.23 -4.08 -5.30
CA ILE A 133 -24.35 -3.39 -4.34
C ILE A 133 -24.63 -1.89 -4.34
N ILE A 134 -24.60 -1.24 -5.51
CA ILE A 134 -24.81 0.21 -5.64
C ILE A 134 -26.21 0.58 -5.12
N SER A 135 -27.25 -0.16 -5.50
CA SER A 135 -28.60 0.07 -5.01
C SER A 135 -28.68 -0.01 -3.48
N SER A 136 -28.04 -1.01 -2.87
CA SER A 136 -28.02 -1.17 -1.41
C SER A 136 -27.22 -0.08 -0.68
N CYS A 137 -26.19 0.48 -1.30
CA CYS A 137 -25.45 1.63 -0.74
C CYS A 137 -26.34 2.86 -0.51
N HIS A 138 -27.36 3.08 -1.35
CA HIS A 138 -28.30 4.19 -1.19
C HIS A 138 -29.35 3.97 -0.10
N SER A 139 -29.49 2.73 0.41
CA SER A 139 -30.48 2.38 1.42
C SER A 139 -30.05 2.67 2.87
N SER A 140 -28.75 2.55 3.17
CA SER A 140 -28.20 2.70 4.52
C SER A 140 -26.70 3.00 4.48
N LEU A 141 -26.25 3.99 5.27
CA LEU A 141 -24.84 4.38 5.32
C LEU A 141 -23.92 3.30 5.90
N PRO A 142 -24.26 2.60 7.01
CA PRO A 142 -23.50 1.43 7.46
C PRO A 142 -23.37 0.31 6.42
N ILE A 143 -24.43 0.04 5.64
CA ILE A 143 -24.37 -0.94 4.54
C ILE A 143 -23.43 -0.42 3.45
N CYS A 144 -23.51 0.86 3.10
CA CYS A 144 -22.60 1.50 2.15
C CYS A 144 -21.13 1.37 2.59
N GLU A 145 -20.83 1.63 3.86
CA GLU A 145 -19.48 1.49 4.43
C GLU A 145 -18.97 0.04 4.27
N ASN A 146 -19.79 -0.95 4.58
CA ASN A 146 -19.42 -2.34 4.41
C ASN A 146 -19.26 -2.74 2.94
N ASN A 147 -20.11 -2.22 2.06
CA ASN A 147 -20.01 -2.46 0.62
C ASN A 147 -18.72 -1.87 0.02
N MET A 148 -18.25 -0.71 0.51
CA MET A 148 -16.94 -0.20 0.13
C MET A 148 -15.82 -1.18 0.50
N ALA A 149 -15.90 -1.79 1.69
CA ALA A 149 -14.95 -2.82 2.10
C ALA A 149 -15.04 -4.10 1.23
N ILE A 150 -16.24 -4.53 0.84
CA ILE A 150 -16.43 -5.66 -0.09
C ILE A 150 -15.81 -5.38 -1.44
N LEU A 151 -16.06 -4.19 -2.01
CA LEU A 151 -15.49 -3.77 -3.29
C LEU A 151 -13.96 -3.70 -3.24
N ARG A 152 -13.40 -3.25 -2.11
CA ARG A 152 -11.94 -3.24 -1.88
C ARG A 152 -11.38 -4.66 -1.90
N LEU A 153 -11.95 -5.56 -1.11
CA LEU A 153 -11.50 -6.96 -1.04
C LEU A 153 -11.63 -7.67 -2.40
N LEU A 154 -12.69 -7.39 -3.16
CA LEU A 154 -12.84 -7.91 -4.51
C LEU A 154 -11.73 -7.39 -5.44
N SER A 155 -11.36 -6.11 -5.34
CA SER A 155 -10.23 -5.53 -6.08
C SER A 155 -8.92 -6.26 -5.78
N GLU A 156 -8.59 -6.41 -4.49
CA GLU A 156 -7.35 -7.05 -4.03
C GLU A 156 -7.27 -8.50 -4.52
N GLU A 157 -8.37 -9.25 -4.45
CA GLU A 157 -8.44 -10.65 -4.92
C GLU A 157 -8.32 -10.79 -6.45
N VAL A 158 -8.81 -9.82 -7.22
CA VAL A 158 -8.78 -9.85 -8.69
C VAL A 158 -7.47 -9.29 -9.25
N PHE A 159 -6.90 -8.25 -8.63
CA PHE A 159 -5.75 -7.53 -9.17
C PHE A 159 -4.43 -7.86 -8.47
N ASP A 160 -4.44 -8.08 -7.14
CA ASP A 160 -3.21 -8.24 -6.36
C ASP A 160 -2.86 -9.72 -6.12
N PHE A 161 -3.84 -10.56 -5.78
CA PHE A 161 -3.60 -11.98 -5.42
C PHE A 161 -3.95 -13.00 -6.51
N SER A 162 -4.37 -12.53 -7.69
CA SER A 162 -4.91 -13.41 -8.73
C SER A 162 -3.88 -14.30 -9.41
N ALA A 163 -2.58 -13.96 -9.34
CA ALA A 163 -1.51 -14.75 -9.95
C ALA A 163 -1.29 -16.12 -9.28
N GLU A 164 -1.52 -16.21 -7.96
CA GLU A 164 -1.23 -17.42 -7.17
C GLU A 164 -2.47 -18.30 -6.96
N GLN A 165 -3.68 -17.74 -7.10
CA GLN A 165 -4.92 -18.41 -6.67
C GLN A 165 -5.88 -18.79 -7.80
N MET A 166 -5.69 -18.26 -9.01
CA MET A 166 -6.64 -18.44 -10.11
C MET A 166 -5.92 -18.74 -11.43
N THR A 167 -6.60 -19.46 -12.33
CA THR A 167 -6.09 -19.68 -13.69
C THR A 167 -6.05 -18.37 -14.47
N SER A 168 -5.03 -18.18 -15.31
CA SER A 168 -4.87 -16.97 -16.15
C SER A 168 -6.14 -16.56 -16.90
N THR A 169 -6.89 -17.51 -17.49
CA THR A 169 -8.14 -17.20 -18.21
C THR A 169 -9.21 -16.60 -17.30
N LYS A 170 -9.41 -17.18 -16.12
CA LYS A 170 -10.37 -16.71 -15.11
C LYS A 170 -9.99 -15.32 -14.59
N THR A 171 -8.70 -15.11 -14.31
CA THR A 171 -8.19 -13.80 -13.90
C THR A 171 -8.47 -12.73 -14.97
N ARG A 172 -8.19 -13.04 -16.24
CA ARG A 172 -8.48 -12.11 -17.35
C ARG A 172 -9.96 -11.77 -17.46
N GLN A 173 -10.86 -12.76 -17.30
CA GLN A 173 -12.30 -12.53 -17.33
C GLN A 173 -12.77 -11.62 -16.19
N LEU A 174 -12.34 -11.91 -14.95
CA LEU A 174 -12.71 -11.09 -13.78
C LEU A 174 -12.19 -9.66 -13.91
N LYS A 175 -10.94 -9.47 -14.36
CA LYS A 175 -10.38 -8.14 -14.63
C LYS A 175 -11.20 -7.38 -15.67
N GLN A 176 -11.52 -8.02 -16.80
CA GLN A 176 -12.32 -7.40 -17.86
C GLN A 176 -13.70 -6.97 -17.34
N SER A 177 -14.42 -7.87 -16.65
CA SER A 177 -15.73 -7.52 -16.11
C SER A 177 -15.68 -6.43 -15.04
N MET A 178 -14.58 -6.34 -14.28
CA MET A 178 -14.43 -5.27 -13.30
C MET A 178 -14.18 -3.93 -13.97
N CYS A 179 -13.43 -3.91 -15.07
CA CYS A 179 -13.25 -2.74 -15.90
C CYS A 179 -14.56 -2.29 -16.58
N ASP A 180 -15.35 -3.24 -17.09
CA ASP A 180 -16.62 -2.96 -17.77
C ASP A 180 -17.63 -2.28 -16.82
N GLU A 181 -17.68 -2.73 -15.56
CA GLU A 181 -18.56 -2.20 -14.52
C GLU A 181 -17.98 -1.00 -13.75
N PHE A 182 -16.71 -0.63 -14.01
CA PHE A 182 -15.99 0.33 -13.17
C PHE A 182 -16.61 1.72 -13.18
N THR A 183 -17.22 2.15 -14.29
CA THR A 183 -17.87 3.46 -14.38
C THR A 183 -18.92 3.64 -13.28
N SER A 184 -19.73 2.62 -13.01
CA SER A 184 -20.77 2.63 -11.98
C SER A 184 -20.16 2.69 -10.57
N ILE A 185 -19.08 1.93 -10.35
CA ILE A 185 -18.34 1.90 -9.08
C ILE A 185 -17.68 3.27 -8.82
N TYR A 186 -17.06 3.87 -9.83
CA TYR A 186 -16.43 5.17 -9.75
C TYR A 186 -17.44 6.27 -9.41
N ASN A 187 -18.60 6.27 -10.09
CA ASN A 187 -19.66 7.25 -9.81
C ASN A 187 -20.12 7.18 -8.35
N LEU A 188 -20.29 5.97 -7.80
CA LEU A 188 -20.60 5.79 -6.37
C LEU A 188 -19.48 6.33 -5.48
N CYS A 189 -18.21 6.01 -5.76
CA CYS A 189 -17.08 6.53 -5.00
C CYS A 189 -17.02 8.06 -5.04
N SER A 190 -17.15 8.66 -6.22
CA SER A 190 -17.18 10.12 -6.40
C SER A 190 -18.36 10.78 -5.68
N GLU A 191 -19.53 10.14 -5.68
CA GLU A 191 -20.69 10.64 -4.94
C GLU A 191 -20.39 10.67 -3.44
N ILE A 192 -19.94 9.55 -2.87
CA ILE A 192 -19.61 9.42 -1.45
C ILE A 192 -18.52 10.43 -1.05
N LEU A 193 -17.43 10.49 -1.82
CA LEU A 193 -16.32 11.43 -1.59
C LEU A 193 -16.70 12.90 -1.80
N ARG A 194 -17.91 13.22 -2.29
CA ARG A 194 -18.42 14.58 -2.39
C ARG A 194 -19.46 14.91 -1.32
N THR A 195 -20.31 13.96 -0.96
CA THR A 195 -21.49 14.22 -0.12
C THR A 195 -21.36 13.69 1.30
N ALA A 196 -20.56 12.64 1.53
CA ALA A 196 -20.48 12.02 2.84
C ALA A 196 -19.81 12.94 3.87
N THR A 197 -20.33 12.86 5.10
CA THR A 197 -19.81 13.53 6.30
C THR A 197 -19.38 12.54 7.37
N GLN A 198 -19.81 11.28 7.29
CA GLN A 198 -19.44 10.22 8.22
C GLN A 198 -17.99 9.79 7.99
N PRO A 199 -17.08 9.96 8.99
CA PRO A 199 -15.65 9.70 8.77
C PRO A 199 -15.32 8.24 8.45
N SER A 200 -16.02 7.28 9.05
CA SER A 200 -15.79 5.86 8.80
C SER A 200 -16.09 5.47 7.34
N LEU A 201 -17.19 5.97 6.78
CA LEU A 201 -17.55 5.78 5.37
C LEU A 201 -16.54 6.46 4.44
N ILE A 202 -16.16 7.72 4.70
CA ILE A 202 -15.15 8.44 3.89
C ILE A 202 -13.84 7.65 3.87
N LYS A 203 -13.38 7.19 5.04
CA LYS A 203 -12.16 6.41 5.16
C LYS A 203 -12.26 5.09 4.40
N ALA A 204 -13.36 4.35 4.54
CA ALA A 204 -13.58 3.11 3.80
C ALA A 204 -13.51 3.37 2.28
N THR A 205 -14.19 4.40 1.77
CA THR A 205 -14.18 4.77 0.35
C THR A 205 -12.79 5.18 -0.14
N LEU A 206 -12.02 5.93 0.65
CA LEU A 206 -10.64 6.30 0.30
C LEU A 206 -9.72 5.07 0.25
N GLU A 207 -9.85 4.15 1.21
CA GLU A 207 -9.10 2.88 1.20
C GLU A 207 -9.50 1.97 0.03
N THR A 208 -10.78 2.00 -0.38
CA THR A 208 -11.26 1.30 -1.58
C THR A 208 -10.69 1.93 -2.84
N LEU A 209 -10.75 3.26 -2.95
CA LEU A 209 -10.17 4.00 -4.07
C LEU A 209 -8.68 3.70 -4.22
N LEU A 210 -7.92 3.64 -3.11
CA LEU A 210 -6.50 3.31 -3.12
C LEU A 210 -6.21 2.01 -3.87
N ARG A 211 -7.06 0.98 -3.73
CA ARG A 211 -6.94 -0.31 -4.43
C ARG A 211 -7.44 -0.32 -5.87
N PHE A 212 -8.05 0.77 -6.32
CA PHE A 212 -8.49 0.96 -7.69
C PHE A 212 -7.46 1.72 -8.52
N LEU A 213 -6.71 2.65 -7.92
CA LEU A 213 -5.80 3.56 -8.61
C LEU A 213 -4.70 2.85 -9.43
N ASN A 214 -4.33 1.61 -9.08
CA ASN A 214 -3.31 0.83 -9.77
C ASN A 214 -3.77 0.19 -11.10
N TRP A 215 -5.07 0.10 -11.38
CA TRP A 215 -5.57 -0.59 -12.59
C TRP A 215 -6.65 0.15 -13.37
N ILE A 216 -7.20 1.24 -12.83
CA ILE A 216 -8.30 1.95 -13.50
C ILE A 216 -7.81 2.79 -14.70
N PRO A 217 -8.68 3.02 -15.71
CA PRO A 217 -8.34 3.90 -16.81
C PRO A 217 -7.94 5.30 -16.34
N LEU A 218 -6.84 5.82 -16.89
CA LEU A 218 -6.24 7.10 -16.50
C LEU A 218 -7.20 8.31 -16.62
N GLY A 219 -8.19 8.23 -17.52
CA GLY A 219 -9.24 9.25 -17.66
C GLY A 219 -10.00 9.50 -16.35
N PHE A 220 -10.29 8.47 -15.55
CA PHE A 220 -10.97 8.65 -14.26
C PHE A 220 -10.11 9.38 -13.21
N ILE A 221 -8.79 9.38 -13.38
CA ILE A 221 -7.84 10.00 -12.45
C ILE A 221 -7.56 11.45 -12.86
N PHE A 222 -7.19 11.65 -14.12
CA PHE A 222 -6.63 12.91 -14.61
C PHE A 222 -7.63 13.82 -15.33
N GLU A 223 -8.72 13.27 -15.87
CA GLU A 223 -9.72 14.08 -16.56
C GLU A 223 -10.77 14.61 -15.58
N THR A 224 -11.26 15.81 -15.88
CA THR A 224 -12.34 16.40 -15.09
C THR A 224 -13.65 15.74 -15.52
N PRO A 225 -14.38 15.07 -14.61
CA PRO A 225 -15.67 14.49 -14.95
C PRO A 225 -16.69 15.59 -15.28
N PRO A 226 -17.81 15.27 -15.96
CA PRO A 226 -18.89 16.22 -16.22
C PRO A 226 -19.46 16.89 -14.96
N THR A 227 -19.25 16.28 -13.80
CA THR A 227 -19.63 16.80 -12.48
C THR A 227 -18.73 17.95 -11.98
N GLY A 228 -17.65 18.28 -12.69
CA GLY A 228 -16.88 19.52 -12.57
C GLY A 228 -15.61 19.47 -11.73
N ILE A 229 -15.54 18.64 -10.68
CA ILE A 229 -14.35 18.54 -9.81
C ILE A 229 -13.62 17.24 -10.12
N SER A 230 -12.32 17.33 -10.44
CA SER A 230 -11.49 16.15 -10.69
C SER A 230 -11.25 15.37 -9.39
N LEU A 231 -10.87 14.09 -9.54
CA LEU A 231 -10.53 13.25 -8.39
C LEU A 231 -9.36 13.85 -7.60
N LEU A 232 -8.31 14.30 -8.29
CA LEU A 232 -7.11 14.87 -7.65
C LEU A 232 -7.45 16.13 -6.84
N GLU A 233 -8.29 17.01 -7.38
CA GLU A 233 -8.72 18.20 -6.67
C GLU A 233 -9.58 17.86 -5.44
N THR A 234 -10.45 16.84 -5.57
CA THR A 234 -11.27 16.35 -4.45
C THR A 234 -10.39 15.77 -3.33
N LEU A 235 -9.39 14.95 -3.68
CA LEU A 235 -8.44 14.35 -2.72
C LEU A 235 -7.68 15.43 -1.95
N ARG A 236 -7.11 16.39 -2.67
CA ARG A 236 -6.35 17.48 -2.07
C ARG A 236 -7.22 18.39 -1.19
N SER A 237 -8.24 19.00 -1.79
CA SER A 237 -8.99 20.09 -1.14
C SER A 237 -9.84 19.63 0.05
N ARG A 238 -10.38 18.39 0.01
CA ARG A 238 -11.27 17.90 1.08
C ARG A 238 -10.57 17.06 2.13
N PHE A 239 -9.51 16.34 1.78
CA PHE A 239 -9.04 15.24 2.64
C PHE A 239 -7.57 15.35 3.06
N LEU A 240 -6.69 15.97 2.26
CA LEU A 240 -5.26 16.04 2.58
C LEU A 240 -4.98 16.88 3.84
N GLU A 241 -5.66 18.00 4.01
CA GLU A 241 -5.47 18.85 5.20
C GLU A 241 -6.09 18.26 6.47
N VAL A 242 -7.13 17.43 6.32
CA VAL A 242 -7.89 16.84 7.44
C VAL A 242 -7.09 15.70 8.07
N PRO A 243 -6.66 15.79 9.35
CA PRO A 243 -5.77 14.79 9.96
C PRO A 243 -6.28 13.35 9.89
N GLU A 244 -7.61 13.15 9.95
CA GLU A 244 -8.27 11.83 9.88
C GLU A 244 -8.06 11.10 8.55
N PHE A 245 -7.99 11.83 7.44
CA PHE A 245 -7.93 11.25 6.09
C PHE A 245 -6.57 11.43 5.43
N ARG A 246 -5.77 12.38 5.90
CA ARG A 246 -4.46 12.76 5.37
C ARG A 246 -3.56 11.58 4.95
N ASN A 247 -3.40 10.56 5.79
CA ASN A 247 -2.55 9.39 5.48
C ASN A 247 -3.06 8.61 4.27
N VAL A 248 -4.34 8.26 4.24
CA VAL A 248 -4.90 7.49 3.11
C VAL A 248 -4.94 8.35 1.85
N THR A 249 -5.23 9.66 1.97
CA THR A 249 -5.19 10.59 0.84
C THR A 249 -3.79 10.70 0.24
N LEU A 250 -2.75 10.82 1.07
CA LEU A 250 -1.38 10.90 0.57
C LEU A 250 -0.93 9.58 -0.07
N LYS A 251 -1.39 8.42 0.45
CA LYS A 251 -1.19 7.13 -0.22
C LYS A 251 -1.86 7.11 -1.60
N CYS A 252 -3.09 7.61 -1.73
CA CYS A 252 -3.75 7.73 -3.04
C CYS A 252 -2.94 8.61 -4.01
N LEU A 253 -2.46 9.76 -3.55
CA LEU A 253 -1.62 10.65 -4.38
C LEU A 253 -0.27 10.00 -4.72
N THR A 254 0.27 9.15 -3.85
CA THR A 254 1.50 8.37 -4.08
C THR A 254 1.29 7.34 -5.17
N GLU A 255 0.16 6.61 -5.17
CA GLU A 255 -0.18 5.67 -6.24
C GLU A 255 -0.32 6.40 -7.58
N VAL A 256 -1.06 7.52 -7.61
CA VAL A 256 -1.20 8.33 -8.83
C VAL A 256 0.14 8.85 -9.33
N GLY A 257 0.99 9.34 -8.42
CA GLY A 257 2.34 9.82 -8.74
C GLY A 257 3.33 8.75 -9.17
N GLY A 258 2.97 7.47 -9.02
CA GLY A 258 3.76 6.33 -9.50
C GLY A 258 3.30 5.78 -10.85
N LEU A 259 2.20 6.29 -11.41
CA LEU A 259 1.65 5.76 -12.66
C LEU A 259 2.55 6.12 -13.85
N GLN A 260 2.81 5.11 -14.69
CA GLN A 260 3.48 5.34 -15.97
C GLN A 260 2.49 5.99 -16.95
N THR A 261 2.66 7.28 -17.21
CA THR A 261 1.72 8.06 -18.03
C THR A 261 2.36 8.59 -19.31
N GLU A 262 1.51 8.80 -20.33
CA GLU A 262 1.88 9.53 -21.54
C GLU A 262 2.09 11.03 -21.26
N GLN A 263 2.82 11.70 -22.16
CA GLN A 263 3.17 13.12 -22.02
C GLN A 263 1.97 14.07 -21.92
N GLN A 264 0.80 13.67 -22.43
CA GLN A 264 -0.43 14.45 -22.34
C GLN A 264 -0.90 14.71 -20.89
N TYR A 265 -0.51 13.86 -19.93
CA TYR A 265 -0.86 14.03 -18.52
C TYR A 265 0.19 14.81 -17.73
N ASN A 266 1.30 15.24 -18.34
CA ASN A 266 2.39 15.95 -17.65
C ASN A 266 1.90 17.22 -16.94
N GLU A 267 1.04 18.01 -17.57
CA GLU A 267 0.49 19.22 -16.93
C GLU A 267 -0.35 18.90 -15.70
N LYS A 268 -1.10 17.78 -15.73
CA LYS A 268 -1.90 17.32 -14.60
C LYS A 268 -1.04 16.79 -13.46
N LEU A 269 0.04 16.08 -13.78
CA LEU A 269 1.03 15.61 -12.81
C LEU A 269 1.79 16.76 -12.15
N ILE A 270 2.21 17.75 -12.93
CA ILE A 270 2.84 18.98 -12.42
C ILE A 270 1.88 19.66 -11.45
N ALA A 271 0.64 19.93 -11.87
CA ALA A 271 -0.35 20.58 -11.02
C ALA A 271 -0.59 19.80 -9.72
N MET A 272 -0.78 18.48 -9.82
CA MET A 272 -0.95 17.61 -8.66
C MET A 272 0.24 17.70 -7.70
N PHE A 273 1.48 17.63 -8.20
CA PHE A 273 2.67 17.71 -7.38
C PHE A 273 2.81 19.09 -6.72
N THR A 274 2.73 20.18 -7.49
CA THR A 274 2.89 21.54 -6.95
C THR A 274 1.82 21.88 -5.94
N ASP A 275 0.58 21.48 -6.20
CA ASP A 275 -0.54 21.70 -5.29
C ASP A 275 -0.42 20.89 -4.01
N THR A 276 0.00 19.62 -4.12
CA THR A 276 0.27 18.77 -2.95
C THR A 276 1.40 19.36 -2.12
N MET A 277 2.53 19.74 -2.74
CA MET A 277 3.66 20.33 -2.04
C MET A 277 3.31 21.65 -1.34
N THR A 278 2.43 22.45 -1.96
CA THR A 278 1.91 23.67 -1.34
C THR A 278 1.12 23.34 -0.07
N THR A 279 0.21 22.35 -0.11
CA THR A 279 -0.50 21.88 1.08
C THR A 279 0.44 21.25 2.12
N ILE A 280 1.45 20.48 1.71
CA ILE A 280 2.44 19.91 2.65
C ILE A 280 3.19 21.04 3.39
N SER A 281 3.51 22.14 2.71
CA SER A 281 4.21 23.27 3.34
C SER A 281 3.42 24.00 4.42
N THR A 282 2.08 23.92 4.38
CA THR A 282 1.23 24.46 5.46
C THR A 282 1.14 23.50 6.64
N ILE A 283 1.31 22.19 6.41
CA ILE A 283 1.24 21.14 7.44
C ILE A 283 2.59 20.95 8.14
N ILE A 284 3.68 20.85 7.37
CA ILE A 284 5.05 20.64 7.84
C ILE A 284 5.90 21.78 7.28
N PRO A 285 6.11 22.88 8.01
CA PRO A 285 7.04 23.91 7.57
C PRO A 285 8.46 23.35 7.43
N LEU A 286 9.19 23.74 6.37
CA LEU A 286 10.59 23.32 6.21
C LEU A 286 11.51 23.75 7.36
N SER A 287 11.13 24.72 8.19
CA SER A 287 11.88 25.10 9.38
C SER A 287 11.75 24.09 10.54
N LEU A 288 10.71 23.24 10.54
CA LEU A 288 10.41 22.30 11.62
C LEU A 288 11.50 21.24 11.78
N ASP A 289 12.09 21.11 12.96
CA ASP A 289 13.01 20.00 13.28
C ASP A 289 12.26 18.66 13.27
N LEU A 290 12.22 18.05 12.09
CA LEU A 290 11.51 16.80 11.85
C LEU A 290 12.16 15.62 12.57
N LYS A 291 13.48 15.63 12.74
CA LYS A 291 14.21 14.57 13.45
C LYS A 291 13.74 14.46 14.90
N GLN A 292 13.71 15.58 15.62
CA GLN A 292 13.25 15.60 17.02
C GLN A 292 11.73 15.42 17.12
N THR A 293 10.98 16.10 16.26
CA THR A 293 9.51 16.06 16.30
C THR A 293 9.01 14.63 16.09
N TYR A 294 9.52 13.94 15.07
CA TYR A 294 9.13 12.56 14.73
C TYR A 294 9.29 11.59 15.91
N ALA A 295 10.38 11.69 16.68
CA ALA A 295 10.63 10.83 17.83
C ALA A 295 9.59 11.01 18.96
N SER A 296 8.96 12.19 19.05
CA SER A 296 7.92 12.51 20.03
C SER A 296 6.49 12.43 19.49
N SER A 297 6.34 12.20 18.18
CA SER A 297 5.05 12.16 17.48
C SER A 297 4.29 10.86 17.75
N ASN A 298 2.96 10.91 17.59
CA ASN A 298 2.13 9.71 17.61
C ASN A 298 2.32 8.89 16.32
N SER A 299 1.82 7.65 16.33
CA SER A 299 1.98 6.71 15.20
C SER A 299 1.37 7.22 13.88
N ARG A 300 0.33 8.06 13.92
CA ARG A 300 -0.32 8.58 12.70
C ARG A 300 0.52 9.67 12.04
N ASP A 301 1.15 10.52 12.84
CA ASP A 301 2.05 11.57 12.34
C ASP A 301 3.37 10.96 11.84
N GLN A 302 3.88 9.92 12.52
CA GLN A 302 5.01 9.14 12.03
C GLN A 302 4.71 8.45 10.69
N GLU A 303 3.53 7.84 10.57
CA GLU A 303 3.04 7.26 9.31
C GLU A 303 2.90 8.34 8.22
N PHE A 304 2.46 9.55 8.57
CA PHE A 304 2.36 10.65 7.61
C PHE A 304 3.71 11.04 7.01
N VAL A 305 4.73 11.15 7.84
CA VAL A 305 6.10 11.45 7.39
C VAL A 305 6.66 10.34 6.50
N GLN A 306 6.40 9.07 6.85
CA GLN A 306 6.75 7.94 6.00
C GLN A 306 6.02 7.98 4.64
N ASN A 307 4.71 8.27 4.64
CA ASN A 307 3.94 8.43 3.41
C ASN A 307 4.44 9.60 2.56
N LEU A 308 4.92 10.69 3.17
CA LEU A 308 5.53 11.80 2.45
C LEU A 308 6.87 11.40 1.82
N ALA A 309 7.68 10.60 2.52
CA ALA A 309 8.89 10.04 1.95
C ALA A 309 8.57 9.22 0.70
N LEU A 310 7.60 8.29 0.81
CA LEU A 310 7.14 7.45 -0.30
C LEU A 310 6.56 8.27 -1.45
N PHE A 311 5.74 9.28 -1.18
CA PHE A 311 5.20 10.19 -2.19
C PHE A 311 6.32 10.85 -3.00
N LEU A 312 7.28 11.48 -2.31
CA LEU A 312 8.37 12.21 -2.94
C LEU A 312 9.30 11.28 -3.72
N THR A 313 9.75 10.18 -3.12
CA THR A 313 10.66 9.25 -3.80
C THR A 313 10.01 8.57 -4.99
N ASN A 314 8.72 8.18 -4.87
CA ASN A 314 8.00 7.57 -5.97
C ASN A 314 7.74 8.56 -7.11
N PHE A 315 7.27 9.77 -6.79
CA PHE A 315 7.01 10.79 -7.81
C PHE A 315 8.29 11.19 -8.54
N PHE A 316 9.36 11.49 -7.82
CA PHE A 316 10.63 11.83 -8.46
C PHE A 316 11.22 10.65 -9.26
N SER A 317 11.11 9.41 -8.76
CA SER A 317 11.62 8.25 -9.49
C SER A 317 11.00 8.06 -10.88
N ASN A 318 9.76 8.50 -11.07
CA ASN A 318 9.01 8.36 -12.32
C ASN A 318 8.94 9.67 -13.14
N HIS A 319 8.93 10.82 -12.48
CA HIS A 319 8.58 12.11 -13.08
C HIS A 319 9.54 13.25 -12.72
N LEU A 320 10.78 12.97 -12.32
CA LEU A 320 11.77 14.02 -11.99
C LEU A 320 11.97 15.02 -13.14
N SER A 321 12.04 14.54 -14.38
CA SER A 321 12.35 15.35 -15.56
C SER A 321 11.33 16.46 -15.81
N ILE A 322 10.04 16.25 -15.53
CA ILE A 322 9.01 17.29 -15.72
C ILE A 322 9.10 18.37 -14.64
N ILE A 323 9.56 18.03 -13.42
CA ILE A 323 9.78 18.99 -12.33
C ILE A 323 11.08 19.78 -12.54
N GLU A 324 12.13 19.12 -13.04
CA GLU A 324 13.41 19.78 -13.38
C GLU A 324 13.28 20.87 -14.45
N ASN A 325 12.27 20.77 -15.30
CA ASN A 325 12.04 21.69 -16.41
C ASN A 325 11.00 22.77 -16.08
N LEU A 326 10.52 22.83 -14.83
CA LEU A 326 9.63 23.89 -14.41
C LEU A 326 10.32 25.26 -14.42
N PRO A 327 9.62 26.33 -14.81
CA PRO A 327 10.15 27.70 -14.71
C PRO A 327 10.47 28.10 -13.27
N ASN A 328 9.72 27.57 -12.31
CA ASN A 328 9.97 27.78 -10.88
C ASN A 328 10.81 26.60 -10.31
N PRO A 329 12.11 26.80 -10.04
CA PRO A 329 12.96 25.76 -9.49
C PRO A 329 12.63 25.43 -8.03
N ASP A 330 11.85 26.27 -7.34
CA ASP A 330 11.57 26.11 -5.91
C ASP A 330 10.90 24.79 -5.61
N PHE A 331 9.96 24.31 -6.44
CA PHE A 331 9.30 23.02 -6.20
C PHE A 331 10.26 21.84 -6.25
N LEU A 332 11.25 21.88 -7.15
CA LEU A 332 12.31 20.89 -7.22
C LEU A 332 13.13 20.92 -5.93
N VAL A 333 13.63 22.10 -5.57
CA VAL A 333 14.54 22.30 -4.44
C VAL A 333 13.85 22.01 -3.11
N HIS A 334 12.65 22.53 -2.88
CA HIS A 334 11.87 22.33 -1.66
C HIS A 334 11.47 20.85 -1.48
N GLY A 335 11.03 20.18 -2.55
CA GLY A 335 10.71 18.75 -2.49
C GLY A 335 11.92 17.90 -2.08
N HIS A 336 13.10 18.22 -2.61
CA HIS A 336 14.35 17.57 -2.18
C HIS A 336 14.77 17.94 -0.76
N PHE A 337 14.52 19.18 -0.31
CA PHE A 337 14.77 19.56 1.07
C PHE A 337 13.88 18.82 2.07
N TYR A 338 12.62 18.53 1.74
CA TYR A 338 11.82 17.62 2.55
C TYR A 338 12.48 16.25 2.67
N LEU A 339 12.95 15.67 1.55
CA LEU A 339 13.67 14.40 1.60
C LEU A 339 14.94 14.48 2.45
N ILE A 340 15.69 15.59 2.42
CA ILE A 340 16.85 15.80 3.31
C ILE A 340 16.43 15.77 4.78
N ARG A 341 15.37 16.51 5.13
CA ARG A 341 14.88 16.56 6.53
C ARG A 341 14.31 15.23 7.00
N ILE A 342 13.63 14.51 6.12
CA ILE A 342 13.14 13.14 6.39
C ILE A 342 14.33 12.20 6.57
N SER A 343 15.37 12.31 5.75
CA SER A 343 16.57 11.47 5.83
C SER A 343 17.36 11.66 7.13
N GLN A 344 17.14 12.76 7.85
CA GLN A 344 17.76 13.01 9.16
C GLN A 344 17.07 12.26 10.31
N ILE A 345 15.84 11.77 10.12
CA ILE A 345 15.06 11.04 11.13
C ILE A 345 15.81 9.76 11.52
N ASP A 346 15.86 9.46 12.82
CA ASP A 346 16.47 8.23 13.34
C ASP A 346 15.49 7.05 13.24
N ASP A 347 15.10 6.72 12.00
CA ASP A 347 14.30 5.55 11.64
C ASP A 347 14.94 4.83 10.45
N ARG A 348 15.22 3.53 10.64
CA ARG A 348 15.98 2.72 9.67
C ARG A 348 15.22 2.53 8.35
N GLU A 349 13.91 2.31 8.41
CA GLU A 349 13.10 2.00 7.23
C GLU A 349 12.81 3.27 6.42
N ILE A 350 12.54 4.40 7.09
CA ILE A 350 12.44 5.71 6.42
C ILE A 350 13.76 6.07 5.73
N PHE A 351 14.89 5.88 6.41
CA PHE A 351 16.18 6.18 5.81
C PHE A 351 16.47 5.31 4.59
N LYS A 352 16.12 4.01 4.60
CA LYS A 352 16.25 3.14 3.43
C LYS A 352 15.43 3.63 2.23
N ILE A 353 14.17 4.04 2.45
CA ILE A 353 13.30 4.59 1.40
C ILE A 353 13.97 5.80 0.74
N CYS A 354 14.49 6.74 1.54
CA CYS A 354 15.17 7.92 1.01
C CYS A 354 16.50 7.56 0.33
N LEU A 355 17.29 6.67 0.93
CA LEU A 355 18.60 6.26 0.42
C LEU A 355 18.51 5.59 -0.95
N GLU A 356 17.50 4.77 -1.19
CA GLU A 356 17.25 4.17 -2.50
C GLU A 356 17.08 5.24 -3.58
N TYR A 357 16.24 6.25 -3.32
CA TYR A 357 16.07 7.39 -4.21
C TYR A 357 17.35 8.20 -4.38
N TRP A 358 18.04 8.53 -3.28
CA TRP A 358 19.26 9.32 -3.32
C TRP A 358 20.34 8.66 -4.16
N THR A 359 20.51 7.34 -4.01
CA THR A 359 21.47 6.55 -4.78
C THR A 359 21.13 6.65 -6.27
N LYS A 360 19.87 6.44 -6.65
CA LYS A 360 19.43 6.60 -8.05
C LYS A 360 19.73 8.00 -8.58
N LEU A 361 19.38 9.05 -7.84
CA LEU A 361 19.61 10.44 -8.27
C LEU A 361 21.10 10.73 -8.47
N VAL A 362 21.97 10.36 -7.54
CA VAL A 362 23.41 10.65 -7.66
C VAL A 362 24.06 9.84 -8.77
N CYS A 363 23.66 8.58 -8.96
CA CYS A 363 24.10 7.76 -10.09
C CYS A 363 23.73 8.40 -11.43
N ASP A 364 22.46 8.80 -11.61
CA ASP A 364 22.00 9.44 -12.84
C ASP A 364 22.77 10.74 -13.15
N LEU A 365 23.02 11.56 -12.13
CA LEU A 365 23.78 12.81 -12.26
C LEU A 365 25.28 12.56 -12.55
N TYR A 366 25.83 11.48 -12.01
CA TYR A 366 27.22 11.10 -12.22
C TYR A 366 27.44 10.50 -13.62
N ASP A 367 26.52 9.65 -14.08
CA ASP A 367 26.57 9.07 -15.42
C ASP A 367 26.47 10.14 -16.51
N GLU A 368 25.63 11.16 -16.33
CA GLU A 368 25.57 12.32 -17.23
C GLU A 368 26.92 13.05 -17.32
N MET A 369 27.64 13.19 -16.19
CA MET A 369 28.97 13.78 -16.19
C MET A 369 30.00 12.92 -16.93
N GLN A 370 29.93 11.60 -16.79
CA GLN A 370 30.86 10.68 -17.46
C GLN A 370 30.67 10.61 -18.97
N GLN A 371 29.44 10.80 -19.44
CA GLN A 371 29.07 10.73 -20.86
C GLN A 371 29.45 11.98 -21.67
N LEU A 372 30.03 13.02 -21.05
CA LEU A 372 30.46 14.20 -21.77
C LEU A 372 31.56 13.85 -22.81
N PRO A 373 31.38 14.21 -24.09
CA PRO A 373 32.34 13.90 -25.13
C PRO A 373 33.69 14.56 -24.86
N ILE A 374 34.75 13.75 -24.87
CA ILE A 374 36.15 14.16 -24.60
C ILE A 374 36.63 15.29 -25.53
N THR A 375 36.02 15.43 -26.72
CA THR A 375 36.31 16.48 -27.70
C THR A 375 35.85 17.88 -27.29
N ASP A 376 34.82 17.98 -26.44
CA ASP A 376 34.32 19.27 -25.94
C ASP A 376 34.98 19.67 -24.62
N LEU A 377 35.81 18.80 -24.03
CA LEU A 377 36.55 19.07 -22.80
C LEU A 377 37.85 19.82 -23.11
N ASN A 378 38.06 20.94 -22.41
CA ASN A 378 39.34 21.65 -22.41
C ASN A 378 40.47 20.64 -22.08
N PRO A 379 41.62 20.60 -22.78
CA PRO A 379 42.67 19.59 -22.60
C PRO A 379 43.13 19.36 -21.15
N LEU A 380 43.01 20.39 -20.28
CA LEU A 380 43.26 20.27 -18.84
C LEU A 380 42.24 19.34 -18.12
N VAL A 381 40.97 19.39 -18.52
CA VAL A 381 39.87 18.57 -17.99
C VAL A 381 39.96 17.14 -18.53
N SER A 382 40.31 17.00 -19.80
CA SER A 382 40.65 15.72 -20.41
C SER A 382 41.76 15.01 -19.64
N MET A 383 42.85 15.70 -19.25
CA MET A 383 43.90 15.09 -18.44
C MET A 383 43.45 14.68 -17.03
N THR A 384 42.53 15.43 -16.40
CA THR A 384 41.97 15.04 -15.08
C THR A 384 40.98 13.89 -15.15
N MET A 385 40.30 13.68 -16.28
CA MET A 385 39.30 12.61 -16.48
C MET A 385 39.90 11.34 -17.11
N SER A 386 40.89 11.48 -17.99
CA SER A 386 41.50 10.36 -18.76
C SER A 386 42.90 9.93 -18.25
N GLY A 387 43.48 10.65 -17.29
CA GLY A 387 44.88 10.46 -16.86
C GLY A 387 45.11 9.64 -15.59
N LEU A 388 44.07 9.14 -14.91
CA LEU A 388 44.24 8.30 -13.71
C LEU A 388 43.63 6.92 -13.94
N PRO A 389 44.45 5.85 -14.04
CA PRO A 389 43.95 4.46 -14.08
C PRO A 389 43.15 4.06 -12.83
N ASN A 390 43.12 4.91 -11.79
CA ASN A 390 42.59 4.68 -10.46
C ASN A 390 41.55 5.74 -10.03
N GLY A 391 40.54 6.04 -10.87
CA GLY A 391 39.26 6.61 -10.42
C GLY A 391 39.32 7.83 -9.47
N GLY A 392 39.93 8.93 -9.91
CA GLY A 392 39.92 10.21 -9.17
C GLY A 392 38.74 11.10 -9.55
N ALA A 393 38.11 11.76 -8.58
CA ALA A 393 37.02 12.70 -8.84
C ALA A 393 37.51 13.96 -9.59
N PRO A 394 36.84 14.40 -10.66
CA PRO A 394 37.21 15.62 -11.40
C PRO A 394 37.02 16.87 -10.54
N HIS A 395 37.91 17.87 -10.73
CA HIS A 395 37.82 19.12 -9.98
C HIS A 395 36.52 19.88 -10.34
N PRO A 396 35.68 20.27 -9.37
CA PRO A 396 34.39 20.93 -9.65
C PRO A 396 34.47 22.16 -10.57
N GLN A 397 35.56 22.93 -10.46
CA GLN A 397 35.76 24.19 -11.19
C GLN A 397 36.02 23.98 -12.69
N ALA A 398 36.56 22.81 -13.07
CA ALA A 398 36.72 22.40 -14.46
C ALA A 398 35.38 22.17 -15.18
N MET A 399 34.33 21.88 -14.40
CA MET A 399 33.02 21.47 -14.92
C MET A 399 31.94 22.53 -14.74
N ALA A 400 32.27 23.67 -14.13
CA ALA A 400 31.33 24.75 -13.83
C ALA A 400 30.78 25.47 -15.09
N GLY A 401 31.48 25.35 -16.23
CA GLY A 401 31.06 25.94 -17.51
C GLY A 401 30.07 25.10 -18.32
N TYR A 402 29.76 23.87 -17.91
CA TYR A 402 28.84 22.99 -18.64
C TYR A 402 27.43 23.04 -18.05
N PRO A 403 26.37 23.08 -18.88
CA PRO A 403 24.98 23.11 -18.42
C PRO A 403 24.51 21.71 -17.98
N LEU A 404 25.08 21.21 -16.87
CA LEU A 404 24.78 19.89 -16.30
C LEU A 404 23.55 19.92 -15.39
N ARG A 405 22.74 18.84 -15.37
CA ARG A 405 21.60 18.75 -14.43
C ARG A 405 22.02 18.88 -12.98
N LYS A 406 23.21 18.38 -12.61
CA LYS A 406 23.75 18.47 -11.24
C LYS A 406 23.78 19.90 -10.68
N ASN A 407 23.92 20.90 -11.55
CA ASN A 407 24.03 22.30 -11.15
C ASN A 407 22.72 22.80 -10.52
N LYS A 408 21.57 22.21 -10.90
CA LYS A 408 20.25 22.47 -10.31
C LYS A 408 20.16 21.99 -8.85
N TYR A 409 21.01 21.04 -8.45
CA TYR A 409 20.98 20.37 -7.14
C TYR A 409 22.13 20.78 -6.22
N SER A 410 22.89 21.83 -6.53
CA SER A 410 24.12 22.18 -5.80
C SER A 410 23.93 22.26 -4.26
N GLU A 411 22.88 22.94 -3.83
CA GLU A 411 22.55 23.10 -2.40
C GLU A 411 22.04 21.80 -1.78
N VAL A 412 21.18 21.07 -2.50
CA VAL A 412 20.65 19.76 -2.09
C VAL A 412 21.77 18.75 -1.89
N LEU A 413 22.68 18.62 -2.86
CA LEU A 413 23.82 17.69 -2.81
C LEU A 413 24.79 18.04 -1.68
N THR A 414 24.94 19.31 -1.34
CA THR A 414 25.78 19.74 -0.22
C THR A 414 25.19 19.25 1.11
N ASN A 415 23.89 19.43 1.31
CA ASN A 415 23.20 18.92 2.50
C ASN A 415 23.14 17.38 2.51
N LEU A 416 22.97 16.75 1.35
CA LEU A 416 22.94 15.30 1.22
C LEU A 416 24.25 14.65 1.69
N ARG A 417 25.40 15.23 1.32
CA ARG A 417 26.71 14.75 1.80
C ARG A 417 26.78 14.75 3.32
N GLN A 418 26.32 15.83 3.97
CA GLN A 418 26.29 15.89 5.42
C GLN A 418 25.41 14.78 6.02
N VAL A 419 24.20 14.59 5.48
CA VAL A 419 23.29 13.51 5.94
C VAL A 419 23.94 12.13 5.78
N MET A 420 24.54 11.83 4.62
CA MET A 420 25.18 10.54 4.38
C MET A 420 26.36 10.28 5.31
N ILE A 421 27.15 11.32 5.63
CA ILE A 421 28.24 11.22 6.62
C ILE A 421 27.69 10.96 8.02
N GLU A 422 26.65 11.69 8.45
CA GLU A 422 26.04 11.54 9.77
C GLU A 422 25.32 10.20 9.94
N LYS A 423 24.72 9.67 8.87
CA LYS A 423 23.98 8.41 8.85
C LYS A 423 24.82 7.19 8.49
N MET A 424 26.12 7.38 8.25
CA MET A 424 27.03 6.28 7.91
C MET A 424 27.06 5.26 9.05
N VAL A 425 26.55 4.06 8.79
CA VAL A 425 26.64 2.96 9.73
C VAL A 425 28.08 2.46 9.83
N ARG A 426 28.44 1.84 10.96
CA ARG A 426 29.79 1.30 11.13
C ARG A 426 30.06 0.20 10.10
N PRO A 427 31.22 0.20 9.43
CA PRO A 427 31.66 -0.96 8.64
C PRO A 427 31.82 -2.18 9.56
N GLU A 428 31.83 -3.38 8.98
CA GLU A 428 31.95 -4.66 9.69
C GLU A 428 32.92 -4.59 10.90
N GLU A 429 32.41 -4.87 12.10
CA GLU A 429 33.24 -5.05 13.29
C GLU A 429 33.75 -6.50 13.31
N VAL A 430 35.08 -6.66 13.29
CA VAL A 430 35.72 -7.98 13.45
C VAL A 430 35.70 -8.32 14.94
N LEU A 431 34.91 -9.31 15.33
CA LEU A 431 34.97 -9.86 16.69
C LEU A 431 36.08 -10.90 16.76
N ILE A 432 36.86 -10.85 17.84
CA ILE A 432 37.85 -11.86 18.16
C ILE A 432 37.21 -12.76 19.22
N VAL A 433 36.94 -14.00 18.86
CA VAL A 433 36.21 -14.97 19.70
C VAL A 433 37.05 -16.22 19.84
N GLU A 434 37.08 -16.81 21.03
CA GLU A 434 37.68 -18.12 21.25
C GLU A 434 36.64 -19.18 20.87
N ASN A 435 36.96 -20.04 19.90
CA ASN A 435 36.06 -21.12 19.46
C ASN A 435 36.01 -22.26 20.50
N ASP A 436 35.12 -23.24 20.29
CA ASP A 436 34.96 -24.40 21.18
C ASP A 436 36.24 -25.27 21.32
N GLU A 437 37.23 -25.06 20.45
CA GLU A 437 38.53 -25.73 20.45
C GLU A 437 39.63 -24.92 21.17
N GLY A 438 39.31 -23.74 21.71
CA GLY A 438 40.25 -22.84 22.39
C GLY A 438 41.12 -22.01 21.43
N GLU A 439 40.79 -21.98 20.14
CA GLU A 439 41.49 -21.16 19.14
C GLU A 439 40.86 -19.77 19.03
N ILE A 440 41.72 -18.76 18.98
CA ILE A 440 41.29 -17.38 18.75
C ILE A 440 40.97 -17.19 17.27
N VAL A 441 39.68 -17.13 16.93
CA VAL A 441 39.18 -16.93 15.57
C VAL A 441 38.57 -15.55 15.39
N ARG A 442 38.63 -15.04 14.16
CA ARG A 442 37.93 -13.82 13.75
C ARG A 442 36.53 -14.21 13.32
N GLU A 443 35.52 -13.81 14.07
CA GLU A 443 34.13 -14.00 13.72
C GLU A 443 33.57 -12.73 13.09
N PHE A 444 33.00 -12.88 11.89
CA PHE A 444 32.30 -11.80 11.21
C PHE A 444 30.82 -11.88 11.58
N VAL A 445 30.31 -10.89 12.33
CA VAL A 445 28.87 -10.78 12.57
C VAL A 445 28.21 -10.35 11.28
N LYS A 446 27.57 -11.30 10.58
CA LYS A 446 26.88 -11.06 9.32
C LYS A 446 25.47 -10.52 9.56
N GLU A 447 25.35 -9.28 10.03
CA GLU A 447 24.08 -8.56 9.90
C GLU A 447 23.91 -8.12 8.43
N SER A 448 23.33 -9.00 7.61
CA SER A 448 23.19 -8.80 6.16
C SER A 448 22.57 -7.44 5.80
N ASP A 449 21.56 -7.00 6.56
CA ASP A 449 20.86 -5.75 6.30
C ASP A 449 21.71 -4.51 6.67
N THR A 450 22.50 -4.58 7.75
CA THR A 450 23.39 -3.47 8.17
C THR A 450 24.56 -3.33 7.19
N ILE A 451 25.07 -4.46 6.69
CA ILE A 451 26.09 -4.49 5.64
C ILE A 451 25.56 -3.92 4.32
N GLN A 452 24.34 -4.28 3.93
CA GLN A 452 23.71 -3.74 2.73
C GLN A 452 23.52 -2.22 2.86
N LEU A 453 23.01 -1.76 4.01
CA LEU A 453 22.85 -0.35 4.29
C LEU A 453 24.20 0.40 4.20
N TYR A 454 25.26 -0.11 4.81
CA TYR A 454 26.62 0.44 4.69
C TYR A 454 27.06 0.57 3.23
N LYS A 455 26.88 -0.49 2.43
CA LYS A 455 27.29 -0.52 1.03
C LYS A 455 26.55 0.54 0.21
N THR A 456 25.23 0.63 0.36
CA THR A 456 24.42 1.61 -0.38
C THR A 456 24.70 3.05 0.09
N THR A 457 24.87 3.30 1.40
CA THR A 457 25.27 4.63 1.88
C THR A 457 26.64 5.04 1.36
N ARG A 458 27.59 4.09 1.30
CA ARG A 458 28.91 4.33 0.70
C ARG A 458 28.82 4.64 -0.79
N GLU A 459 28.04 3.86 -1.54
CA GLU A 459 27.81 4.08 -2.96
C GLU A 459 27.17 5.44 -3.25
N CYS A 460 26.23 5.90 -2.42
CA CYS A 460 25.64 7.22 -2.57
C CYS A 460 26.63 8.37 -2.23
N LEU A 461 27.63 8.12 -1.39
CA LEU A 461 28.58 9.14 -0.92
C LEU A 461 29.80 9.31 -1.84
N VAL A 462 30.25 8.23 -2.49
CA VAL A 462 31.44 8.15 -3.36
C VAL A 462 31.05 8.51 -4.78
#